data_AF-A0A244CM97-F1
#
_entry.id   AF-A0A244CM97-F1
#
_cell.length_a   1.000
_cell.length_b   1.000
_cell.length_c   1.000
_cell.angle_alpha   90.00
_cell.angle_beta   90.00
_cell.angle_gamma   90.00
#
_symmetry.space_group_name_H-M   'P 1'
#
loop_
_entity.id
_entity.type
_entity.pdbx_description
1 polymer ?
#
loop_
_entity_poly.entity_id
_entity_poly.type
_entity_poly.pdbx_seq_one_letter_code
_entity_poly.pdbx_strand_id
1 'polypeptide(L)'
;MAKITLPLQCDPDSNDVYWELFDANKTERTPSAWKMFISKKQILVDSKKLITSLLPEVINYTDELEIYWLINDIITKHTDSVHIVIPKEWTESGDITEVTSQFDRFHVSRELAFKKKSNVEISFFGYETDPRELFEIPEVVQFSKKIAKKLPLFFYCDPSNNLCGLKSIALCCANAQLINSINPQVKIDQYALIQFVHKQHELLNMVTDWLEMTEEESEEICIPIYKLLGMA
;
A
#
# COMPACT_ATOMS: atom_id res chain seq x y z
N MET A 1 14.38 16.16 7.43
CA MET A 1 13.69 17.36 6.92
C MET A 1 13.43 18.31 8.06
N ALA A 2 13.97 19.53 8.01
CA ALA A 2 13.61 20.58 8.95
C ALA A 2 12.19 21.07 8.60
N LYS A 3 11.25 20.96 9.54
CA LYS A 3 9.90 21.49 9.37
C LYS A 3 9.93 22.98 9.69
N ILE A 4 9.56 23.81 8.72
CA ILE A 4 9.37 25.25 8.91
C ILE A 4 7.89 25.48 9.18
N THR A 5 7.59 26.18 10.27
CA THR A 5 6.21 26.53 10.66
C THR A 5 6.05 28.04 10.61
N LEU A 6 5.01 28.51 9.91
CA LEU A 6 4.67 29.91 9.76
C LEU A 6 3.22 30.12 10.25
N PRO A 7 3.01 30.59 11.49
CA PRO A 7 1.69 31.01 11.95
C PRO A 7 1.19 32.20 11.12
N LEU A 8 -0.06 32.11 10.66
CA LEU A 8 -0.74 33.16 9.90
C LEU A 8 -1.89 33.71 10.74
N GLN A 9 -2.00 35.03 10.78
CA GLN A 9 -3.12 35.72 11.41
C GLN A 9 -3.77 36.65 10.39
N CYS A 10 -5.04 36.40 10.09
CA CYS A 10 -5.84 37.29 9.27
C CYS A 10 -6.53 38.32 10.15
N ASP A 11 -6.43 39.60 9.79
CA ASP A 11 -7.23 40.67 10.37
C ASP A 11 -8.57 40.74 9.62
N PRO A 12 -9.70 40.48 10.29
CA PRO A 12 -11.02 40.36 9.65
C PRO A 12 -11.54 41.68 9.08
N ASP A 13 -11.03 42.84 9.53
CA ASP A 13 -11.50 44.15 9.08
C ASP A 13 -10.74 44.62 7.84
N SER A 14 -9.43 44.40 7.79
CA SER A 14 -8.57 44.82 6.68
C SER A 14 -8.35 43.73 5.62
N ASN A 15 -8.65 42.46 5.93
CA ASN A 15 -8.22 41.28 5.18
C ASN A 15 -6.70 41.14 5.02
N ASP A 16 -5.92 41.90 5.80
CA ASP A 16 -4.47 41.75 5.82
C ASP A 16 -4.09 40.46 6.54
N VAL A 17 -3.19 39.69 5.93
CA VAL A 17 -2.63 38.48 6.52
C VAL A 17 -1.23 38.77 7.03
N TYR A 18 -1.02 38.58 8.32
CA TYR A 18 0.26 38.74 8.98
C TYR A 18 0.88 37.38 9.28
N TRP A 19 2.21 37.32 9.31
CA TRP A 19 2.93 36.07 9.56
C TRP A 19 4.17 36.30 10.44
N GLU A 20 4.68 35.22 11.03
CA GLU A 20 5.95 35.24 11.77
C GLU A 20 6.62 33.87 11.64
N LEU A 21 7.96 33.80 11.69
CA LEU A 21 8.64 32.51 11.76
C LEU A 21 8.48 31.92 13.17
N PHE A 22 7.97 30.68 13.26
CA PHE A 22 7.84 30.02 14.55
C PHE A 22 9.21 29.80 15.20
N ASP A 23 9.35 30.31 16.42
CA ASP A 23 10.53 30.15 17.27
C ASP A 23 10.05 29.86 18.68
N ALA A 24 10.39 28.68 19.20
CA ALA A 24 9.97 28.23 20.53
C ALA A 24 10.39 29.22 21.64
N ASN A 25 11.51 29.93 21.45
CA ASN A 25 12.01 30.91 22.41
C ASN A 25 11.18 32.21 22.43
N LYS A 26 10.31 32.42 21.43
CA LYS A 26 9.38 33.56 21.34
C LYS A 26 7.94 33.18 21.71
N THR A 27 7.73 31.99 22.27
CA THR A 27 6.42 31.52 22.71
C THR A 27 6.26 31.60 24.22
N GLU A 28 5.06 31.88 24.68
CA GLU A 28 4.66 31.84 26.10
C GLU A 28 3.53 30.83 26.29
N ARG A 29 3.67 29.96 27.29
CA ARG A 29 2.63 28.98 27.63
C ARG A 29 1.46 29.64 28.36
N THR A 30 0.24 29.24 28.01
CA THR A 30 -1.00 29.62 28.72
C THR A 30 -1.60 28.38 29.39
N PRO A 31 -2.61 28.51 30.28
CA PRO A 31 -3.22 27.35 30.96
C PRO A 31 -3.80 26.29 30.01
N SER A 32 -4.23 26.68 28.80
CA SER A 32 -4.85 25.80 27.81
C SER A 32 -4.10 25.71 26.46
N ALA A 33 -3.09 26.55 26.22
CA ALA A 33 -2.41 26.66 24.93
C ALA A 33 -1.02 27.35 25.03
N TRP A 34 -0.60 28.01 23.97
CA TRP A 34 0.55 28.90 23.89
C TRP A 34 0.17 30.14 23.08
N LYS A 35 0.92 31.23 23.27
CA LYS A 35 0.80 32.46 22.49
C LYS A 35 2.17 32.90 22.02
N MET A 36 2.21 33.64 20.91
CA MET A 36 3.40 34.34 20.44
C MET A 36 2.97 35.68 19.83
N PHE A 37 3.91 36.61 19.74
CA PHE A 37 3.66 37.88 19.06
C PHE A 37 3.84 37.70 17.55
N ILE A 38 2.85 38.12 16.77
CA ILE A 38 2.96 38.23 15.31
C ILE A 38 3.07 39.71 14.96
N SER A 39 4.17 40.07 14.30
CA SER A 39 4.42 41.47 13.94
C SER A 39 3.49 41.93 12.83
N LYS A 40 2.73 43.01 13.08
CA LYS A 40 1.93 43.68 12.02
C LYS A 40 2.77 44.28 10.89
N LYS A 41 4.10 44.29 11.01
CA LYS A 41 5.01 44.70 9.92
C LYS A 41 5.26 43.60 8.90
N GLN A 42 4.96 42.33 9.25
CA GLN A 42 5.16 41.18 8.38
C GLN A 42 3.87 40.85 7.63
N ILE A 43 3.52 41.67 6.64
CA ILE A 43 2.34 41.46 5.81
C ILE A 43 2.69 40.43 4.72
N LEU A 44 1.88 39.38 4.61
CA LEU A 44 2.13 38.22 3.75
C LEU A 44 2.32 38.61 2.29
N VAL A 45 1.51 39.55 1.79
CA VAL A 45 1.53 40.00 0.38
C VAL A 45 2.90 40.57 -0.02
N ASP A 46 3.57 41.26 0.90
CA ASP A 46 4.88 41.89 0.66
C ASP A 46 6.06 40.95 0.96
N SER A 47 5.78 39.79 1.55
CA SER A 47 6.79 38.93 2.17
C SER A 47 7.21 37.75 1.33
N LYS A 48 6.73 37.63 0.08
CA LYS A 48 7.01 36.49 -0.81
C LYS A 48 8.51 36.17 -0.90
N LYS A 49 9.36 37.17 -1.19
CA LYS A 49 10.82 36.97 -1.32
C LYS A 49 11.46 36.50 -0.01
N LEU A 50 11.03 37.06 1.11
CA LEU A 50 11.55 36.71 2.44
C LEU A 50 11.16 35.28 2.81
N ILE A 51 9.89 34.91 2.65
CA ILE A 51 9.41 33.55 2.92
C ILE A 51 10.11 32.54 2.02
N THR A 52 10.24 32.81 0.71
CA THR A 52 10.92 31.91 -0.22
C THR A 52 12.39 31.68 0.16
N SER A 53 13.08 32.68 0.73
CA SER A 53 14.46 32.51 1.20
C SER A 53 14.61 31.63 2.45
N LEU A 54 13.51 31.44 3.19
CA LEU A 54 13.48 30.57 4.37
C LEU A 54 13.22 29.10 3.98
N LEU A 55 12.57 28.85 2.85
CA LEU A 55 12.21 27.51 2.41
C LEU A 55 13.43 26.76 1.83
N PRO A 56 13.53 25.43 2.02
CA PRO A 56 14.51 24.62 1.31
C PRO A 56 14.29 24.71 -0.22
N GLU A 57 15.28 24.28 -1.01
CA GLU A 57 15.16 24.24 -2.46
C GLU A 57 13.85 23.56 -2.90
N VAL A 58 13.14 24.21 -3.84
CA VAL A 58 11.89 23.70 -4.37
C VAL A 58 12.20 22.45 -5.19
N ILE A 59 11.91 21.29 -4.63
CA ILE A 59 11.95 20.03 -5.37
C ILE A 59 10.66 19.95 -6.19
N ASN A 60 10.80 19.85 -7.51
CA ASN A 60 9.67 19.73 -8.41
C ASN A 60 9.22 18.26 -8.48
N TYR A 61 8.06 17.95 -7.90
CA TYR A 61 7.46 16.62 -7.92
C TYR A 61 6.37 16.47 -9.00
N THR A 62 6.24 17.43 -9.92
CA THR A 62 5.17 17.41 -10.93
C THR A 62 5.20 16.15 -11.79
N ASP A 63 6.38 15.75 -12.27
CA ASP A 63 6.50 14.57 -13.14
C ASP A 63 6.07 13.27 -12.43
N GLU A 64 6.44 13.11 -11.15
CA GLU A 64 6.02 11.98 -10.33
C GLU A 64 4.50 11.96 -10.09
N LEU A 65 3.91 13.15 -9.88
CA LEU A 65 2.46 13.30 -9.71
C LEU A 65 1.69 13.03 -11.01
N GLU A 66 2.21 13.45 -12.16
CA GLU A 66 1.59 13.16 -13.47
C GLU A 66 1.60 11.65 -13.76
N ILE A 67 2.71 10.96 -13.49
CA ILE A 67 2.78 9.50 -13.59
C ILE A 67 1.79 8.85 -12.62
N TYR A 68 1.72 9.34 -11.38
CA TYR A 68 0.79 8.83 -10.38
C TYR A 68 -0.67 8.95 -10.84
N TRP A 69 -1.07 10.12 -11.36
CA TRP A 69 -2.41 10.37 -11.88
C TRP A 69 -2.73 9.54 -13.10
N LEU A 70 -1.80 9.39 -14.04
CA LEU A 70 -1.98 8.55 -15.22
C LEU A 70 -2.23 7.08 -14.83
N ILE A 71 -1.41 6.54 -13.91
CA ILE A 71 -1.59 5.17 -13.41
C ILE A 71 -2.93 5.03 -12.70
N ASN A 72 -3.32 6.00 -11.86
CA ASN A 72 -4.63 5.97 -11.20
C ASN A 72 -5.78 6.00 -12.20
N ASP A 73 -5.69 6.81 -13.26
CA ASP A 73 -6.73 6.89 -14.29
C ASP A 73 -6.90 5.55 -15.02
N ILE A 74 -5.80 4.89 -15.39
CA ILE A 74 -5.82 3.56 -16.01
C ILE A 74 -6.42 2.50 -15.08
N ILE A 75 -5.99 2.47 -13.80
CA ILE A 75 -6.48 1.49 -12.81
C ILE A 75 -7.96 1.70 -12.49
N THR A 76 -8.41 2.95 -12.42
CA THR A 76 -9.77 3.30 -11.98
C THR A 76 -10.78 3.26 -13.12
N LYS A 77 -10.45 3.78 -14.30
CA LYS A 77 -11.43 4.00 -15.39
C LYS A 77 -11.36 2.99 -16.54
N HIS A 78 -10.19 2.38 -16.79
CA HIS A 78 -9.96 1.66 -18.05
C HIS A 78 -9.63 0.18 -17.91
N THR A 79 -9.60 -0.36 -16.68
CA THR A 79 -9.28 -1.77 -16.44
C THR A 79 -10.33 -2.44 -15.57
N ASP A 80 -11.00 -3.44 -16.14
CA ASP A 80 -11.91 -4.31 -15.41
C ASP A 80 -11.12 -5.25 -14.51
N SER A 81 -9.95 -5.75 -14.94
CA SER A 81 -9.04 -6.56 -14.12
C SER A 81 -7.66 -5.93 -13.96
N VAL A 82 -7.03 -6.14 -12.82
CA VAL A 82 -5.68 -5.64 -12.53
C VAL A 82 -4.71 -6.80 -12.50
N HIS A 83 -3.63 -6.71 -13.27
CA HIS A 83 -2.56 -7.69 -13.25
C HIS A 83 -1.27 -7.04 -12.76
N ILE A 84 -0.80 -7.46 -11.59
CA ILE A 84 0.47 -7.00 -11.01
C ILE A 84 1.55 -8.00 -11.39
N VAL A 85 2.46 -7.55 -12.24
CA VAL A 85 3.64 -8.33 -12.63
C VAL A 85 4.79 -7.97 -11.70
N ILE A 86 5.31 -8.96 -10.98
CA ILE A 86 6.44 -8.84 -10.06
C ILE A 86 7.70 -9.27 -10.82
N PRO A 87 8.55 -8.34 -11.27
CA PRO A 87 9.78 -8.66 -11.97
C PRO A 87 10.83 -9.26 -11.01
N LYS A 88 11.72 -10.08 -11.56
CA LYS A 88 12.78 -10.77 -10.83
C LYS A 88 13.65 -9.82 -9.99
N GLU A 89 13.94 -8.63 -10.51
CA GLU A 89 14.74 -7.61 -9.84
C GLU A 89 14.12 -7.19 -8.49
N TRP A 90 12.79 -7.13 -8.38
CA TRP A 90 12.10 -6.80 -7.14
C TRP A 90 12.20 -7.95 -6.13
N THR A 91 12.10 -9.20 -6.60
CA THR A 91 12.27 -10.36 -5.73
C THR A 91 13.70 -10.51 -5.21
N GLU A 92 14.71 -10.30 -6.06
CA GLU A 92 16.13 -10.38 -5.68
C GLU A 92 16.54 -9.28 -4.70
N SER A 93 16.09 -8.04 -4.95
CA SER A 93 16.30 -6.93 -4.00
C SER A 93 15.44 -7.05 -2.74
N GLY A 94 14.34 -7.79 -2.82
CA GLY A 94 13.35 -7.92 -1.76
C GLY A 94 12.53 -6.64 -1.54
N ASP A 95 12.45 -5.77 -2.56
CA ASP A 95 11.74 -4.50 -2.53
C ASP A 95 10.26 -4.67 -2.88
N ILE A 96 9.40 -4.43 -1.89
CA ILE A 96 7.96 -4.58 -2.03
C ILE A 96 7.25 -3.23 -2.24
N THR A 97 7.98 -2.14 -2.43
CA THR A 97 7.44 -0.77 -2.43
C THR A 97 6.41 -0.59 -3.53
N GLU A 98 6.72 -1.00 -4.74
CA GLU A 98 5.86 -0.84 -5.91
C GLU A 98 4.59 -1.68 -5.77
N VAL A 99 4.71 -2.95 -5.38
CA VAL A 99 3.55 -3.81 -5.12
C VAL A 99 2.67 -3.24 -4.02
N THR A 100 3.27 -2.76 -2.92
CA THR A 100 2.52 -2.13 -1.83
C THR A 100 1.79 -0.88 -2.32
N SER A 101 2.46 -0.03 -3.11
CA SER A 101 1.87 1.18 -3.66
C SER A 101 0.66 0.92 -4.56
N GLN A 102 0.63 -0.24 -5.26
CA GLN A 102 -0.54 -0.64 -6.05
C GLN A 102 -1.73 -1.00 -5.16
N PHE A 103 -1.50 -1.74 -4.07
CA PHE A 103 -2.56 -2.07 -3.11
C PHE A 103 -3.05 -0.84 -2.32
N ASP A 104 -2.16 0.10 -2.00
CA ASP A 104 -2.54 1.37 -1.35
C ASP A 104 -3.50 2.17 -2.25
N ARG A 105 -3.30 2.14 -3.57
CA ARG A 105 -4.21 2.79 -4.53
C ARG A 105 -5.63 2.21 -4.46
N PHE A 106 -5.79 0.91 -4.19
CA PHE A 106 -7.12 0.31 -4.06
C PHE A 106 -7.89 0.82 -2.84
N HIS A 107 -7.19 1.29 -1.80
CA HIS A 107 -7.78 1.83 -0.57
C HIS A 107 -8.04 3.34 -0.62
N VAL A 108 -7.89 3.99 -1.78
CA VAL A 108 -8.14 5.44 -1.92
C VAL A 108 -9.64 5.76 -1.77
N SER A 109 -10.54 4.84 -2.15
CA SER A 109 -11.98 4.99 -1.94
C SER A 109 -12.67 3.63 -1.78
N ARG A 110 -13.81 3.62 -1.07
CA ARG A 110 -14.61 2.40 -0.88
C ARG A 110 -15.07 1.79 -2.21
N GLU A 111 -15.52 2.65 -3.14
CA GLU A 111 -15.97 2.24 -4.48
C GLU A 111 -14.86 1.49 -5.25
N LEU A 112 -13.63 2.01 -5.20
CA LEU A 112 -12.50 1.38 -5.89
C LEU A 112 -12.13 0.05 -5.25
N ALA A 113 -12.13 -0.03 -3.91
CA ALA A 113 -11.87 -1.27 -3.20
C ALA A 113 -12.89 -2.35 -3.59
N PHE A 114 -14.19 -2.02 -3.60
CA PHE A 114 -15.24 -2.94 -4.07
C PHE A 114 -15.05 -3.36 -5.53
N LYS A 115 -14.70 -2.42 -6.43
CA LYS A 115 -14.42 -2.73 -7.84
C LYS A 115 -13.26 -3.71 -8.02
N LYS A 116 -12.27 -3.68 -7.11
CA LYS A 116 -11.08 -4.53 -7.16
C LYS A 116 -11.17 -5.77 -6.28
N LYS A 117 -12.30 -5.98 -5.58
CA LYS A 117 -12.56 -7.20 -4.80
C LYS A 117 -12.45 -8.44 -5.70
N SER A 118 -11.61 -9.39 -5.33
CA SER A 118 -11.35 -10.65 -6.07
C SER A 118 -11.03 -10.46 -7.55
N ASN A 119 -10.32 -9.39 -7.92
CA ASN A 119 -10.07 -8.99 -9.31
C ASN A 119 -8.63 -8.51 -9.56
N VAL A 120 -7.71 -8.99 -8.73
CA VAL A 120 -6.27 -8.73 -8.84
C VAL A 120 -5.55 -10.05 -9.11
N GLU A 121 -4.85 -10.14 -10.22
CA GLU A 121 -3.95 -11.26 -10.52
C GLU A 121 -2.50 -10.83 -10.22
N ILE A 122 -1.69 -11.77 -9.73
CA ILE A 122 -0.28 -11.53 -9.43
C ILE A 122 0.56 -12.56 -10.20
N SER A 123 1.59 -12.11 -10.90
CA SER A 123 2.55 -13.02 -11.54
C SER A 123 3.98 -12.65 -11.21
N PHE A 124 4.88 -13.63 -11.31
CA PHE A 124 6.31 -13.44 -11.19
C PHE A 124 6.93 -13.56 -12.59
N PHE A 125 7.73 -12.57 -12.99
CA PHE A 125 8.35 -12.49 -14.32
C PHE A 125 9.88 -12.57 -14.22
N GLY A 126 10.52 -13.24 -15.18
CA GLY A 126 11.98 -13.40 -15.24
C GLY A 126 12.49 -14.74 -14.68
N TYR A 127 11.58 -15.67 -14.38
CA TYR A 127 11.87 -17.02 -13.87
C TYR A 127 11.53 -18.13 -14.87
N GLU A 128 11.18 -17.78 -16.11
CA GLU A 128 10.67 -18.72 -17.13
C GLU A 128 11.68 -19.79 -17.54
N THR A 129 12.98 -19.53 -17.33
CA THR A 129 14.07 -20.47 -17.59
C THR A 129 14.60 -21.16 -16.33
N ASP A 130 14.09 -20.83 -15.14
CA ASP A 130 14.46 -21.51 -13.90
C ASP A 130 13.74 -22.87 -13.87
N PRO A 131 14.46 -23.99 -13.69
CA PRO A 131 13.83 -25.31 -13.66
C PRO A 131 13.06 -25.60 -12.37
N ARG A 132 13.17 -24.72 -11.35
CA ARG A 132 12.51 -24.87 -10.05
C ARG A 132 11.12 -24.25 -10.07
N GLU A 133 10.24 -24.74 -9.22
CA GLU A 133 8.97 -24.07 -8.96
C GLU A 133 9.18 -22.77 -8.16
N LEU A 134 8.30 -21.79 -8.30
CA LEU A 134 8.43 -20.48 -7.63
C LEU A 134 8.61 -20.61 -6.10
N PHE A 135 7.95 -21.59 -5.47
CA PHE A 135 8.05 -21.83 -4.03
C PHE A 135 9.35 -22.54 -3.59
N GLU A 136 10.20 -22.93 -4.53
CA GLU A 136 11.55 -23.47 -4.28
C GLU A 136 12.64 -22.40 -4.46
N ILE A 137 12.30 -21.26 -5.06
CA ILE A 137 13.21 -20.15 -5.33
C ILE A 137 13.30 -19.25 -4.08
N PRO A 138 14.45 -19.18 -3.39
CA PRO A 138 14.56 -18.50 -2.09
C PRO A 138 14.10 -17.05 -2.09
N GLU A 139 14.51 -16.27 -3.08
CA GLU A 139 14.17 -14.86 -3.24
C GLU A 139 12.66 -14.65 -3.45
N VAL A 140 12.02 -15.50 -4.25
CA VAL A 140 10.55 -15.49 -4.45
C VAL A 140 9.83 -15.87 -3.15
N VAL A 141 10.33 -16.86 -2.41
CA VAL A 141 9.76 -17.27 -1.13
C VAL A 141 9.83 -16.14 -0.10
N GLN A 142 10.99 -15.49 0.03
CA GLN A 142 11.16 -14.38 0.97
C GLN A 142 10.30 -13.18 0.58
N PHE A 143 10.23 -12.86 -0.71
CA PHE A 143 9.37 -11.80 -1.22
C PHE A 143 7.89 -12.07 -0.94
N SER A 144 7.41 -13.27 -1.28
CA SER A 144 6.04 -13.73 -1.04
C SER A 144 5.65 -13.62 0.44
N LYS A 145 6.55 -14.02 1.33
CA LYS A 145 6.33 -13.88 2.79
C LYS A 145 6.27 -12.42 3.24
N LYS A 146 6.99 -11.50 2.60
CA LYS A 146 6.93 -10.06 2.91
C LYS A 146 5.58 -9.47 2.48
N ILE A 147 5.13 -9.74 1.26
CA ILE A 147 3.86 -9.22 0.75
C ILE A 147 2.67 -9.83 1.51
N ALA A 148 2.68 -11.14 1.79
CA ALA A 148 1.62 -11.82 2.53
C ALA A 148 1.46 -11.33 3.98
N LYS A 149 2.48 -10.70 4.55
CA LYS A 149 2.39 -10.09 5.89
C LYS A 149 1.74 -8.70 5.88
N LYS A 150 1.77 -8.01 4.75
CA LYS A 150 1.34 -6.60 4.65
C LYS A 150 0.06 -6.42 3.84
N LEU A 151 -0.15 -7.24 2.82
CA LEU A 151 -1.19 -7.00 1.83
C LEU A 151 -2.41 -7.90 2.09
N PRO A 152 -3.63 -7.36 2.02
CA PRO A 152 -4.88 -8.09 2.17
C PRO A 152 -5.20 -8.89 0.90
N LEU A 153 -4.39 -9.91 0.62
CA LEU A 153 -4.49 -10.72 -0.61
C LEU A 153 -5.84 -11.42 -0.72
N PHE A 154 -6.43 -11.85 0.39
CA PHE A 154 -7.76 -12.50 0.37
C PHE A 154 -8.86 -11.60 -0.15
N PHE A 155 -8.81 -10.30 0.13
CA PHE A 155 -9.83 -9.37 -0.34
C PHE A 155 -9.71 -9.09 -1.84
N TYR A 156 -8.48 -8.90 -2.33
CA TYR A 156 -8.24 -8.39 -3.68
C TYR A 156 -7.93 -9.46 -4.73
N CYS A 157 -7.25 -10.54 -4.36
CA CYS A 157 -6.75 -11.48 -5.37
C CYS A 157 -7.87 -12.37 -5.91
N ASP A 158 -7.84 -12.64 -7.21
CA ASP A 158 -8.77 -13.56 -7.86
C ASP A 158 -8.42 -15.03 -7.55
N PRO A 159 -9.30 -15.80 -6.87
CA PRO A 159 -9.07 -17.22 -6.60
C PRO A 159 -9.55 -18.16 -7.71
N SER A 160 -10.07 -17.65 -8.83
CA SER A 160 -10.73 -18.44 -9.88
C SER A 160 -9.81 -19.41 -10.61
N ASN A 161 -8.50 -19.12 -10.67
CA ASN A 161 -7.51 -19.93 -11.36
C ASN A 161 -6.62 -20.71 -10.38
N ASN A 162 -6.55 -22.03 -10.55
CA ASN A 162 -5.69 -22.91 -9.75
C ASN A 162 -4.18 -22.66 -9.89
N LEU A 163 -3.76 -21.84 -10.86
CA LEU A 163 -2.38 -21.40 -11.07
C LEU A 163 -2.20 -19.89 -10.81
N CYS A 164 -3.15 -19.24 -10.11
CA CYS A 164 -3.04 -17.82 -9.80
C CYS A 164 -1.93 -17.51 -8.79
N GLY A 165 -1.45 -16.26 -8.81
CA GLY A 165 -0.40 -15.77 -7.93
C GLY A 165 -0.69 -15.95 -6.45
N LEU A 166 -1.96 -15.88 -6.04
CA LEU A 166 -2.35 -16.11 -4.64
C LEU A 166 -1.93 -17.51 -4.15
N LYS A 167 -2.13 -18.54 -4.99
CA LYS A 167 -1.73 -19.90 -4.64
C LYS A 167 -0.22 -20.04 -4.58
N SER A 168 0.50 -19.45 -5.53
CA SER A 168 1.98 -19.44 -5.54
C SER A 168 2.55 -18.79 -4.27
N ILE A 169 1.98 -17.65 -3.86
CA ILE A 169 2.35 -16.95 -2.62
C ILE A 169 2.02 -17.80 -1.39
N ALA A 170 0.85 -18.46 -1.36
CA ALA A 170 0.46 -19.33 -0.26
C ALA A 170 1.41 -20.52 -0.12
N LEU A 171 1.80 -21.17 -1.22
CA LEU A 171 2.77 -22.26 -1.23
C LEU A 171 4.15 -21.81 -0.72
N CYS A 172 4.61 -20.61 -1.11
CA CYS A 172 5.81 -20.01 -0.55
C CYS A 172 5.72 -19.81 0.97
N CYS A 173 4.58 -19.32 1.46
CA CYS A 173 4.37 -19.09 2.89
C CYS A 173 4.27 -20.40 3.68
N ALA A 174 3.73 -21.45 3.05
CA ALA A 174 3.52 -22.75 3.64
C ALA A 174 4.70 -23.72 3.49
N ASN A 175 5.90 -23.19 3.20
CA ASN A 175 7.15 -23.96 3.05
C ASN A 175 6.99 -25.20 2.15
N ALA A 176 6.29 -25.02 1.03
CA ALA A 176 6.00 -26.08 0.08
C ALA A 176 7.29 -26.72 -0.46
N GLN A 177 7.26 -28.04 -0.69
CA GLN A 177 8.36 -28.81 -1.25
C GLN A 177 7.84 -29.74 -2.34
N LEU A 178 8.51 -29.75 -3.49
CA LEU A 178 8.18 -30.69 -4.56
C LEU A 178 8.68 -32.09 -4.19
N ILE A 179 7.76 -33.06 -4.16
CA ILE A 179 8.06 -34.47 -3.87
C ILE A 179 8.32 -35.24 -5.17
N ASN A 180 7.60 -34.90 -6.25
CA ASN A 180 7.69 -35.57 -7.53
C ASN A 180 7.47 -34.57 -8.66
N SER A 181 8.38 -34.53 -9.64
CA SER A 181 8.32 -33.61 -10.78
C SER A 181 7.54 -34.18 -11.98
N ILE A 182 7.36 -35.51 -12.07
CA ILE A 182 6.65 -36.16 -13.19
C ILE A 182 5.14 -36.10 -12.97
N ASN A 183 4.70 -36.35 -11.74
CA ASN A 183 3.34 -36.11 -11.27
C ASN A 183 3.44 -35.12 -10.11
N PRO A 184 3.31 -33.80 -10.37
CA PRO A 184 3.53 -32.75 -9.38
C PRO A 184 2.80 -33.03 -8.07
N GLN A 185 3.55 -33.47 -7.07
CA GLN A 185 3.07 -33.67 -5.71
C GLN A 185 3.85 -32.72 -4.81
N VAL A 186 3.12 -31.91 -4.06
CA VAL A 186 3.69 -30.88 -3.20
C VAL A 186 3.40 -31.25 -1.75
N LYS A 187 4.46 -31.35 -0.94
CA LYS A 187 4.34 -31.41 0.52
C LYS A 187 4.20 -30.00 1.04
N ILE A 188 3.22 -29.76 1.89
CA ILE A 188 2.97 -28.45 2.50
C ILE A 188 3.11 -28.57 4.02
N ASP A 189 3.76 -27.58 4.64
CA ASP A 189 3.71 -27.40 6.09
C ASP A 189 2.34 -26.83 6.47
N GLN A 190 1.48 -27.71 6.99
CA GLN A 190 0.12 -27.37 7.38
C GLN A 190 0.06 -26.28 8.45
N TYR A 191 1.02 -26.27 9.40
CA TYR A 191 1.06 -25.24 10.42
C TYR A 191 1.39 -23.88 9.79
N ALA A 192 2.36 -23.83 8.89
CA ALA A 192 2.71 -22.60 8.17
C ALA A 192 1.57 -22.10 7.27
N LEU A 193 0.81 -23.01 6.62
CA LEU A 193 -0.37 -22.64 5.85
C LEU A 193 -1.45 -22.01 6.73
N ILE A 194 -1.73 -22.60 7.90
CA ILE A 194 -2.70 -22.05 8.86
C ILE A 194 -2.26 -20.66 9.34
N GLN A 195 -0.95 -20.44 9.58
CA GLN A 195 -0.44 -19.12 9.96
C GLN A 195 -0.61 -18.08 8.83
N PHE A 196 -0.41 -18.48 7.57
CA PHE A 196 -0.68 -17.62 6.42
C PHE A 196 -2.17 -17.24 6.35
N VAL A 197 -3.06 -18.23 6.47
CA VAL A 197 -4.51 -18.01 6.45
C VAL A 197 -4.95 -17.10 7.59
N HIS A 198 -4.50 -17.35 8.82
CA HIS A 198 -4.80 -16.51 9.98
C HIS A 198 -4.36 -15.06 9.74
N LYS A 199 -3.14 -14.86 9.22
CA LYS A 199 -2.65 -13.51 8.91
C LYS A 199 -3.49 -12.82 7.85
N GLN A 200 -3.93 -13.55 6.83
CA GLN A 200 -4.77 -13.02 5.78
C GLN A 200 -6.19 -12.71 6.27
N HIS A 201 -6.74 -13.45 7.24
CA HIS A 201 -7.98 -13.08 7.92
C HIS A 201 -7.86 -11.78 8.71
N GLU A 202 -6.76 -11.58 9.45
CA GLU A 202 -6.54 -10.30 10.14
C GLU A 202 -6.57 -9.13 9.16
N LEU A 203 -5.92 -9.27 8.01
CA LEU A 203 -5.87 -8.23 6.98
C LEU A 203 -7.21 -8.07 6.26
N LEU A 204 -7.93 -9.17 6.00
CA LEU A 204 -9.28 -9.14 5.44
C LEU A 204 -10.22 -8.37 6.36
N ASN A 205 -10.21 -8.69 7.66
CA ASN A 205 -11.06 -8.04 8.67
C ASN A 205 -10.82 -6.52 8.69
N MET A 206 -9.56 -6.08 8.62
CA MET A 206 -9.25 -4.64 8.53
C MET A 206 -9.91 -3.96 7.31
N VAL A 207 -9.94 -4.65 6.17
CA VAL A 207 -10.56 -4.11 4.95
C VAL A 207 -12.08 -4.15 5.04
N THR A 208 -12.65 -5.26 5.51
CA THR A 208 -14.12 -5.42 5.63
C THR A 208 -14.70 -4.49 6.68
N ASP A 209 -14.01 -4.25 7.80
CA ASP A 209 -14.40 -3.29 8.83
C ASP A 209 -14.42 -1.86 8.26
N TRP A 210 -13.39 -1.49 7.50
CA TRP A 210 -13.32 -0.18 6.85
C TRP A 210 -14.43 0.03 5.80
N LEU A 211 -14.81 -1.05 5.11
CA LEU A 211 -15.89 -1.08 4.12
C LEU A 211 -17.29 -1.27 4.72
N GLU A 212 -17.40 -1.49 6.03
CA GLU A 212 -18.67 -1.77 6.73
C GLU A 212 -19.39 -3.00 6.15
N MET A 213 -18.64 -4.02 5.75
CA MET A 213 -19.19 -5.28 5.25
C MET A 213 -19.70 -6.17 6.38
N THR A 214 -20.69 -7.00 6.07
CA THR A 214 -21.22 -8.01 6.98
C THR A 214 -20.29 -9.21 7.10
N GLU A 215 -20.48 -10.01 8.16
CA GLU A 215 -19.76 -11.27 8.33
C GLU A 215 -20.04 -12.24 7.16
N GLU A 216 -21.29 -12.30 6.68
CA GLU A 216 -21.69 -13.14 5.54
C GLU A 216 -20.93 -12.76 4.27
N GLU A 217 -20.85 -11.47 3.95
CA GLU A 217 -20.09 -10.99 2.78
C GLU A 217 -18.57 -11.27 2.90
N SER A 218 -18.03 -11.26 4.13
CA SER A 218 -16.63 -11.62 4.39
C SER A 218 -16.38 -13.12 4.24
N GLU A 219 -17.31 -13.96 4.70
CA GLU A 219 -17.26 -15.41 4.53
C GLU A 219 -17.33 -15.81 3.05
N GLU A 220 -18.18 -15.15 2.26
CA GLU A 220 -18.29 -15.39 0.81
C GLU A 220 -16.96 -15.18 0.07
N ILE A 221 -16.14 -14.23 0.52
CA ILE A 221 -14.78 -14.00 -0.04
C ILE A 221 -13.87 -15.20 0.26
N CYS A 222 -14.00 -15.81 1.44
CA CYS A 222 -13.10 -16.85 1.91
C CYS A 222 -13.35 -18.22 1.27
N ILE A 223 -14.60 -18.57 0.97
CA ILE A 223 -15.00 -19.87 0.40
C ILE A 223 -14.16 -20.27 -0.83
N PRO A 224 -14.08 -19.46 -1.90
CA PRO A 224 -13.30 -19.84 -3.09
C PRO A 224 -11.79 -19.92 -2.79
N ILE A 225 -11.29 -19.14 -1.85
CA ILE A 225 -9.89 -19.16 -1.43
C ILE A 225 -9.57 -20.47 -0.69
N TYR A 226 -10.42 -20.92 0.23
CA TYR A 226 -10.20 -22.20 0.90
C TYR A 226 -10.20 -23.37 -0.07
N LYS A 227 -11.07 -23.35 -1.06
CA LYS A 227 -11.07 -24.34 -2.14
C LYS A 227 -9.76 -24.30 -2.95
N LEU A 228 -9.27 -23.11 -3.30
CA LEU A 228 -7.98 -22.92 -3.99
C LEU A 228 -6.81 -23.49 -3.17
N LEU A 229 -6.84 -23.29 -1.85
CA LEU A 229 -5.82 -23.75 -0.91
C LEU A 229 -5.97 -25.23 -0.51
N GLY A 230 -7.03 -25.92 -0.95
CA GLY A 230 -7.29 -27.32 -0.63
C GLY A 230 -7.73 -27.55 0.83
N MET A 231 -8.40 -26.55 1.43
CA MET A 231 -8.87 -26.56 2.82
C MET A 231 -10.39 -26.80 2.94
N ALA A 232 -11.11 -26.82 1.82
CA ALA A 232 -12.56 -27.02 1.73
C ALA A 232 -12.91 -28.14 0.74
#